data_AF-A0AAJ5K0Q4-F1
#
_entry.id   AF-A0AAJ5K0Q4-F1
#
_cell.length_a   1.000
_cell.length_b   1.000
_cell.length_c   1.000
_cell.angle_alpha   90.00
_cell.angle_beta   90.00
_cell.angle_gamma   90.00
#
_symmetry.space_group_name_H-M   'P 1'
#
loop_
_entity.id
_entity.type
_entity.pdbx_description
1 polymer ?
#
loop_
_entity_poly.entity_id
_entity_poly.type
_entity_poly.pdbx_seq_one_letter_code
_entity_poly.pdbx_strand_id
1 'polypeptide(L)'
;MTARLSFRREVPMFDNAQSFVIKVWLERAAPGGRRQRASWRGQITHVPGGECQAVRRLDEITEVIAAFLERSGVDPGQSWRWWHRWKRLVGRATAGRRGRP
;
A
#
# COMPACT_ATOMS: atom_id res chain seq x y z
N MET A 1 -29.48 -28.21 27.46
CA MET A 1 -28.20 -28.56 26.81
C MET A 1 -28.09 -27.77 25.51
N THR A 2 -27.32 -26.69 25.50
CA THR A 2 -27.26 -25.75 24.37
C THR A 2 -26.10 -26.13 23.47
N ALA A 3 -26.40 -26.63 22.28
CA ALA A 3 -25.39 -26.97 21.28
C ALA A 3 -24.75 -25.67 20.76
N ARG A 4 -23.47 -25.47 21.09
CA ARG A 4 -22.62 -24.46 20.46
C ARG A 4 -22.36 -24.93 19.03
N LEU A 5 -23.04 -24.32 18.06
CA LEU A 5 -22.69 -24.45 16.66
C LEU A 5 -21.31 -23.81 16.47
N SER A 6 -20.27 -24.63 16.59
CA SER A 6 -18.92 -24.28 16.17
C SER A 6 -18.96 -24.10 14.66
N PHE A 7 -19.15 -22.86 14.22
CA PHE A 7 -18.95 -22.47 12.83
C PHE A 7 -17.45 -22.58 12.51
N ARG A 8 -16.97 -23.81 12.31
CA ARG A 8 -15.69 -24.06 11.67
C ARG A 8 -15.88 -23.67 10.21
N ARG A 9 -15.56 -22.42 9.90
CA ARG A 9 -15.44 -21.94 8.53
C ARG A 9 -14.29 -22.72 7.91
N GLU A 10 -14.60 -23.76 7.15
CA GLU A 10 -13.61 -24.40 6.29
C GLU A 10 -13.25 -23.37 5.21
N VAL A 11 -12.19 -22.62 5.46
CA VAL A 11 -11.60 -21.72 4.48
C VAL A 11 -10.95 -22.66 3.45
N PRO A 12 -11.37 -22.65 2.17
CA PRO A 12 -10.70 -23.44 1.16
C PRO A 12 -9.20 -23.14 1.22
N MET A 13 -8.38 -24.18 1.28
CA MET A 13 -6.93 -24.07 1.36
C MET A 13 -6.46 -23.49 0.03
N PHE A 14 -6.34 -22.16 -0.01
CA PHE A 14 -5.65 -21.49 -1.09
C PHE A 14 -4.16 -21.70 -0.85
N ASP A 15 -3.64 -22.87 -1.22
CA ASP A 15 -2.24 -23.25 -0.94
C ASP A 15 -1.23 -22.25 -1.54
N ASN A 16 -1.68 -21.41 -2.47
CA ASN A 16 -0.90 -20.34 -3.08
C ASN A 16 -1.48 -18.92 -2.86
N ALA A 17 -2.43 -18.74 -1.92
CA ALA A 17 -2.97 -17.41 -1.65
C ALA A 17 -1.88 -16.47 -1.11
N GLN A 18 -1.79 -15.32 -1.75
CA GLN A 18 -0.95 -14.22 -1.32
C GLN A 18 -1.83 -13.24 -0.57
N SER A 19 -1.44 -12.89 0.65
CA SER A 19 -2.25 -12.05 1.53
C SER A 19 -1.45 -10.88 2.06
N PHE A 20 -2.12 -9.73 2.12
CA PHE A 20 -1.55 -8.47 2.59
C PHE A 20 -2.45 -7.90 3.69
N VAL A 21 -1.83 -7.42 4.76
CA VAL A 21 -2.52 -6.67 5.81
C VAL A 21 -2.09 -5.22 5.73
N ILE A 22 -3.06 -4.33 5.58
CA ILE A 22 -2.83 -2.88 5.55
C ILE A 22 -3.39 -2.28 6.84
N LYS A 23 -2.53 -1.63 7.61
CA LYS A 23 -2.90 -0.82 8.78
C LYS A 23 -2.81 0.65 8.41
N VAL A 24 -3.80 1.45 8.80
CA VAL A 24 -3.87 2.89 8.55
C VAL A 24 -4.25 3.61 9.84
N TRP A 25 -3.58 4.71 10.15
CA TRP A 25 -3.91 5.56 11.29
C TRP A 25 -3.70 7.04 10.94
N LEU A 26 -4.57 7.89 11.47
CA LEU A 26 -4.48 9.34 11.30
C LEU A 26 -3.50 9.91 12.32
N GLU A 27 -2.66 10.84 11.88
CA GLU A 27 -1.89 11.67 12.81
C GLU A 27 -2.77 12.81 13.31
N ARG A 28 -2.76 13.05 14.63
CA ARG A 28 -3.52 14.15 15.21
C ARG A 28 -2.83 15.46 14.83
N ALA A 29 -3.56 16.36 14.17
CA ALA A 29 -3.09 17.73 13.96
C ALA A 29 -2.87 18.40 15.31
N ALA A 30 -1.77 19.14 15.47
CA ALA A 30 -1.50 19.88 16.69
C ALA A 30 -2.54 21.01 16.84
N PRO A 31 -3.16 21.18 18.03
CA PRO A 31 -4.07 22.28 18.25
C PRO A 31 -3.30 23.62 18.15
N GLY A 32 -3.64 24.45 17.17
CA GLY A 32 -3.08 25.81 17.01
C GLY A 32 -2.56 26.17 15.62
N GLY A 33 -2.39 25.20 14.70
CA GLY A 33 -1.94 25.48 13.34
C GLY A 33 -3.10 25.77 12.38
N ARG A 34 -3.27 27.04 11.95
CA ARG A 34 -4.15 27.38 10.81
C ARG A 34 -3.69 26.56 9.58
N ARG A 35 -4.50 25.59 9.14
CA ARG A 35 -4.32 24.71 7.96
C ARG A 35 -3.36 23.51 8.08
N GLN A 36 -3.32 22.79 9.20
CA GLN A 36 -2.69 21.46 9.17
C GLN A 36 -3.65 20.46 8.50
N ARG A 37 -3.40 20.11 7.22
CA ARG A 37 -4.11 19.00 6.55
C ARG A 37 -3.91 17.74 7.38
N ALA A 38 -4.97 16.98 7.62
CA ALA A 38 -4.87 15.68 8.27
C ALA A 38 -3.87 14.81 7.50
N SER A 39 -2.79 14.39 8.15
CA SER A 39 -1.86 13.39 7.63
C SER A 39 -2.24 12.01 8.16
N TRP A 40 -1.87 10.98 7.41
CA TRP A 40 -2.03 9.61 7.84
C TRP A 40 -0.73 8.86 7.62
N ARG A 41 -0.57 7.78 8.39
CA ARG A 41 0.46 6.78 8.16
C ARG A 41 -0.20 5.43 8.04
N GLY A 42 0.46 4.56 7.32
CA GLY A 42 0.09 3.17 7.29
C GLY A 42 1.28 2.26 7.25
N GLN A 43 0.96 0.98 7.24
CA GLN A 43 1.90 -0.10 7.12
C GLN A 43 1.23 -1.20 6.31
N ILE A 44 1.94 -1.71 5.29
CA ILE A 44 1.53 -2.90 4.56
C ILE A 44 2.47 -4.04 4.95
N THR A 45 1.89 -5.21 5.22
CA THR A 45 2.63 -6.42 5.56
C THR A 45 2.18 -7.54 4.63
N HIS A 46 3.12 -8.16 3.94
CA HIS A 46 2.90 -9.40 3.21
C HIS A 46 2.94 -10.56 4.20
N VAL A 47 1.83 -11.29 4.35
CA VAL A 47 1.67 -12.25 5.44
C VAL A 47 2.53 -13.51 5.22
N PRO A 48 2.57 -14.14 4.03
CA PRO A 48 3.42 -15.29 3.80
C PRO A 48 4.94 -14.99 3.90
N GLY A 49 5.39 -13.87 3.35
CA GLY A 49 6.82 -13.52 3.30
C GLY A 49 7.32 -12.68 4.47
N GLY A 50 6.41 -12.15 5.29
CA GLY A 50 6.75 -11.34 6.46
C GLY A 50 7.27 -9.93 6.15
N GLU A 51 7.39 -9.54 4.88
CA GLU A 51 7.89 -8.22 4.51
C GLU A 51 6.91 -7.13 4.96
N CYS A 52 7.46 -6.07 5.54
CA CYS A 52 6.69 -5.01 6.15
C CYS A 52 7.24 -3.64 5.76
N GLN A 53 6.38 -2.79 5.20
CA GLN A 53 6.76 -1.46 4.73
C GLN A 53 5.81 -0.40 5.27
N ALA A 54 6.39 0.69 5.78
CA ALA A 54 5.62 1.88 6.14
C ALA A 54 5.18 2.63 4.88
N VAL A 55 3.94 3.10 4.86
CA VAL A 55 3.36 3.87 3.76
C VAL A 55 2.79 5.20 4.27
N ARG A 56 2.85 6.24 3.43
CA ARG A 56 2.31 7.57 3.73
C ARG A 56 1.38 8.07 2.63
N ARG A 57 1.32 7.37 1.52
CA ARG A 57 0.44 7.68 0.39
C ARG A 57 -0.21 6.41 -0.13
N LEU A 58 -1.42 6.56 -0.67
CA LEU A 58 -2.23 5.41 -1.09
C LEU A 58 -1.59 4.67 -2.27
N ASP A 59 -0.88 5.41 -3.12
CA ASP A 59 -0.14 4.86 -4.25
C ASP A 59 1.03 3.95 -3.85
N GLU A 60 1.62 4.14 -2.67
CA GLU A 60 2.68 3.27 -2.17
C GLU A 60 2.16 1.86 -1.86
N ILE A 61 0.89 1.74 -1.46
CA ILE A 61 0.23 0.44 -1.29
C ILE A 61 0.13 -0.27 -2.64
N THR A 62 -0.31 0.44 -3.68
CA THR A 62 -0.41 -0.11 -5.03
C THR A 62 0.96 -0.51 -5.57
N GLU A 63 2.01 0.28 -5.30
CA GLU A 63 3.41 -0.06 -5.65
C GLU A 63 3.89 -1.35 -5.02
N VAL A 64 3.62 -1.56 -3.73
CA VAL A 64 4.02 -2.78 -3.03
C VAL A 64 3.33 -4.01 -3.63
N ILE A 65 2.02 -3.93 -3.87
CA ILE A 65 1.24 -5.04 -4.44
C ILE A 65 1.67 -5.32 -5.88
N ALA A 66 1.84 -4.29 -6.70
CA ALA A 66 2.23 -4.46 -8.10
C ALA A 66 3.64 -5.06 -8.22
N ALA A 67 4.60 -4.58 -7.42
CA ALA A 67 5.95 -5.14 -7.40
C ALA A 67 5.95 -6.61 -6.97
N PHE A 68 5.05 -7.01 -6.06
CA PHE A 68 4.87 -8.41 -5.71
C PHE A 68 4.35 -9.23 -6.90
N LEU A 69 3.33 -8.74 -7.61
CA LEU A 69 2.77 -9.41 -8.79
C LEU A 69 3.84 -9.57 -9.89
N GLU A 70 4.61 -8.51 -10.16
CA GLU A 70 5.69 -8.53 -11.16
C GLU A 70 6.77 -9.58 -10.80
N ARG A 71 7.20 -9.65 -9.53
CA ARG A 71 8.15 -10.68 -9.07
C ARG A 71 7.57 -12.10 -9.17
N SER A 72 6.26 -12.23 -9.07
CA SER A 72 5.53 -13.49 -9.25
C SER A 72 5.25 -13.82 -10.72
N GLY A 73 5.75 -13.00 -11.67
CA GLY A 73 5.54 -13.19 -13.11
C GLY A 73 4.13 -12.83 -13.59
N VAL A 74 3.32 -12.17 -12.76
CA VAL A 74 1.96 -11.75 -13.08
C VAL A 74 1.98 -10.30 -13.56
N ASP A 75 1.31 -10.01 -14.68
CA ASP A 75 1.16 -8.64 -15.17
C ASP A 75 0.17 -7.87 -14.26
N PRO A 76 0.59 -6.79 -13.56
CA PRO A 76 -0.31 -5.95 -12.76
C PRO A 76 -1.30 -5.13 -13.61
N GLY A 77 -1.19 -5.20 -14.94
CA GLY A 77 -2.17 -4.69 -15.90
C GLY A 77 -1.73 -3.41 -16.60
N GLN A 78 -2.42 -3.08 -17.70
CA GLN A 78 -2.05 -1.94 -18.55
C GLN A 78 -2.11 -0.60 -17.80
N SER A 79 -3.15 -0.38 -16.99
CA SER A 79 -3.32 0.86 -16.19
C SER A 79 -2.13 1.12 -15.26
N TRP A 80 -1.56 0.08 -14.67
CA TRP A 80 -0.34 0.15 -13.86
C TRP A 80 0.87 0.62 -14.68
N ARG A 81 1.08 0.02 -15.86
CA ARG A 81 2.20 0.37 -16.77
C ARG A 81 2.13 1.84 -17.19
N TRP A 82 0.93 2.33 -17.51
CA TRP A 82 0.70 3.73 -17.85
C TRP A 82 1.02 4.65 -16.67
N TRP A 83 0.51 4.33 -15.49
CA TRP A 83 0.75 5.10 -14.27
C TRP A 83 2.23 5.15 -13.87
N HIS A 84 2.93 4.01 -13.89
CA HIS A 84 4.36 3.94 -13.61
C HIS A 84 5.18 4.75 -14.64
N ARG A 85 4.80 4.70 -15.93
CA ARG A 85 5.41 5.52 -16.98
C ARG A 85 5.22 7.01 -16.72
N TRP A 86 4.03 7.43 -16.27
CA TRP A 86 3.73 8.82 -15.96
C TRP A 86 4.48 9.32 -14.72
N LYS A 87 4.59 8.51 -13.65
CA LYS A 87 5.38 8.86 -12.47
C LYS A 87 6.84 9.21 -12.80
N ARG A 88 7.48 8.44 -13.68
CA ARG A 88 8.86 8.71 -14.13
C ARG A 88 9.01 10.04 -14.86
N LEU A 89 7.97 10.48 -15.58
CA LEU A 89 7.98 11.73 -16.33
C LEU A 89 7.73 12.95 -15.42
N VAL A 90 6.80 12.83 -14.47
CA VAL A 90 6.48 13.94 -13.55
C VAL A 90 7.57 14.14 -12.50
N GLY A 91 8.29 13.09 -12.08
CA GLY A 91 9.41 13.18 -11.14
C GLY A 91 10.63 13.98 -11.64
N ARG A 92 10.79 14.15 -12.95
CA ARG A 92 11.86 15.00 -13.54
C ARG A 92 11.51 16.50 -13.55
N ALA A 93 10.23 16.85 -13.52
CA ALA A 93 9.79 18.26 -13.62
C ALA A 93 9.98 19.05 -12.31
N THR A 94 10.05 18.38 -11.15
CA THR A 94 10.19 19.02 -9.83
C THR A 94 11.64 19.13 -9.34
N ALA A 95 12.60 18.45 -9.98
CA ALA A 95 14.02 18.50 -9.62
C ALA A 95 14.79 19.70 -10.25
N GLY A 96 14.17 20.47 -11.15
CA GLY A 96 14.84 21.50 -11.95
C GLY A 96 14.81 22.93 -11.40
N ARG A 97 14.37 23.17 -10.15
CA ARG A 97 14.17 24.55 -9.64
C ARG A 97 14.81 24.84 -8.27
N ARG A 98 16.01 24.29 -8.03
CA ARG A 98 16.95 24.83 -7.05
C ARG A 98 18.36 24.75 -7.61
N GLY A 99 18.88 25.88 -8.08
CA GLY A 99 20.27 25.99 -8.47
C GLY A 99 20.50 27.02 -9.57
N ARG A 100 20.51 28.30 -9.19
CA ARG A 100 21.48 29.25 -9.76
C ARG A 100 21.85 30.27 -8.67
N PRO A 101 23.15 30.52 -8.45
CA PRO A 101 23.61 31.62 -7.61
C PRO A 101 23.23 32.98 -8.20
#